data_AF-A0A7X2PKK1-F1
#
_entry.id   AF-A0A7X2PKK1-F1
#
_cell.length_a   1.000
_cell.length_b   1.000
_cell.length_c   1.000
_cell.angle_alpha   90.00
_cell.angle_beta   90.00
_cell.angle_gamma   90.00
#
_symmetry.space_group_name_H-M   'P 1'
#
loop_
_entity.id
_entity.type
_entity.pdbx_description
1 polymer ?
#
loop_
_entity_poly.entity_id
_entity_poly.type
_entity_poly.pdbx_seq_one_letter_code
_entity_poly.pdbx_strand_id
1 'polypeptide(L)'
;MFGDNRAHELDTTVAGGLDTGNHTPLPVTPGLQALGYDSAANQLAIVSGGSAHFFDRITGGNVSSLVLVNGDNQVDGLDIDNGEVWHSLDVSAVYRNSRADGSSIAGGSPFLPGGSGGYSGVERVDIGANTFVIVVNDASNPRQLCVHQLDATEIGCSALPNSRYEDLAFDGRYLYAADLNSSRIDKIDVIVDGGSIFVDTPEPVS
;
A
#
# COMPACT_ATOMS: atom_id res chain seq x y z
N MET A 1 -11.47 22.61 9.93
CA MET A 1 -10.81 23.37 8.85
C MET A 1 -10.65 22.42 7.68
N PHE A 2 -11.54 22.50 6.69
CA PHE A 2 -11.42 21.75 5.43
C PHE A 2 -11.33 22.83 4.36
N GLY A 3 -10.20 22.97 3.71
CA GLY A 3 -9.95 24.13 2.85
C GLY A 3 -9.01 23.92 1.69
N ASP A 4 -8.37 22.75 1.58
CA ASP A 4 -7.62 22.43 0.38
C ASP A 4 -7.77 20.96 0.00
N ASN A 5 -8.25 20.74 -1.22
CA ASN A 5 -8.51 19.43 -1.83
C ASN A 5 -7.52 19.21 -2.97
N ARG A 6 -6.25 19.48 -2.69
CA ARG A 6 -5.16 19.46 -3.64
C ARG A 6 -4.02 18.65 -3.06
N ALA A 7 -3.35 17.89 -3.91
CA ALA A 7 -2.02 17.39 -3.62
C ALA A 7 -1.04 18.56 -3.81
N HIS A 8 -0.15 18.76 -2.84
CA HIS A 8 0.91 19.76 -2.90
C HIS A 8 2.25 19.05 -2.97
N GLU A 9 3.12 19.51 -3.87
CA GLU A 9 4.51 19.07 -3.88
C GLU A 9 5.31 19.93 -2.90
N LEU A 10 6.08 19.26 -2.04
CA LEU A 10 7.07 19.90 -1.17
C LEU A 10 8.47 19.66 -1.73
N ASP A 11 9.17 20.74 -2.09
CA ASP A 11 10.59 20.68 -2.44
C ASP A 11 11.42 20.53 -1.16
N THR A 12 12.04 19.35 -1.00
CA THR A 12 12.87 19.01 0.16
C THR A 12 14.31 19.45 0.03
N THR A 13 14.73 20.02 -1.11
CA THR A 13 16.06 20.60 -1.27
C THR A 13 16.21 21.94 -0.52
N VAL A 14 15.08 22.54 -0.16
CA VAL A 14 14.99 23.70 0.74
C VAL A 14 14.69 23.23 2.16
N ALA A 15 15.52 23.65 3.12
CA ALA A 15 15.31 23.32 4.53
C ALA A 15 13.92 23.81 5.00
N GLY A 16 13.06 22.87 5.38
CA GLY A 16 11.69 23.12 5.82
C GLY A 16 10.60 22.66 4.86
N GLY A 17 10.94 22.22 3.65
CA GLY A 17 9.96 21.83 2.62
C GLY A 17 9.27 23.06 2.05
N LEU A 18 9.70 23.51 0.87
CA LEU A 18 9.02 24.62 0.19
C LEU A 18 7.85 24.05 -0.61
N ASP A 19 6.62 24.45 -0.28
CA ASP A 19 5.48 24.28 -1.18
C ASP A 19 5.81 24.97 -2.52
N THR A 20 5.92 24.18 -3.58
CA THR A 20 6.32 24.67 -4.91
C THR A 20 5.22 25.52 -5.55
N GLY A 21 4.01 25.52 -4.97
CA GLY A 21 2.81 26.13 -5.53
C GLY A 21 2.18 25.29 -6.63
N ASN A 22 2.79 24.16 -7.02
CA ASN A 22 2.22 23.22 -7.97
C ASN A 22 1.16 22.37 -7.26
N HIS A 23 -0.06 22.43 -7.78
CA HIS A 23 -1.19 21.73 -7.19
C HIS A 23 -2.12 21.19 -8.26
N THR A 24 -2.61 19.97 -8.02
CA THR A 24 -3.61 19.34 -8.88
C THR A 24 -4.94 19.31 -8.13
N PRO A 25 -6.03 19.87 -8.69
CA PRO A 25 -7.36 19.68 -8.13
C PRO A 25 -7.68 18.19 -8.10
N LEU A 26 -7.94 17.64 -6.92
CA LEU A 26 -8.31 16.25 -6.79
C LEU A 26 -9.83 16.11 -6.86
N PRO A 27 -10.36 15.08 -7.55
CA PRO A 27 -11.79 14.77 -7.53
C PRO A 27 -12.15 14.16 -6.17
N VAL A 28 -12.13 14.95 -5.10
CA VAL A 28 -12.19 14.51 -3.69
C VAL A 28 -13.57 14.06 -3.19
N THR A 29 -14.40 13.45 -4.03
CA THR A 29 -15.69 12.94 -3.54
C THR A 29 -15.84 11.47 -3.97
N PRO A 30 -15.72 10.51 -3.02
CA PRO A 30 -15.58 10.66 -1.56
C PRO A 30 -14.11 10.64 -1.11
N GLY A 31 -13.55 11.80 -0.73
CA GLY A 31 -12.27 11.91 0.00
C GLY A 31 -11.02 11.37 -0.72
N LEU A 32 -9.87 11.57 -0.09
CA LEU A 32 -8.63 10.86 -0.45
C LEU A 32 -8.60 9.56 0.35
N GLN A 33 -8.37 8.46 -0.34
CA GLN A 33 -8.50 7.12 0.24
C GLN A 33 -7.12 6.48 0.45
N ALA A 34 -6.29 6.44 -0.60
CA ALA A 34 -4.93 5.91 -0.53
C ALA A 34 -3.98 6.67 -1.48
N LEU A 35 -2.68 6.53 -1.25
CA LEU A 35 -1.61 7.14 -2.03
C LEU A 35 -0.60 6.06 -2.42
N GLY A 36 -0.09 6.09 -3.66
CA GLY A 36 0.96 5.17 -4.11
C GLY A 36 1.85 5.83 -5.15
N TYR A 37 3.02 5.26 -5.41
CA TYR A 37 3.99 5.81 -6.35
C TYR A 37 4.33 4.81 -7.46
N ASP A 38 4.05 5.18 -8.70
CA ASP A 38 4.39 4.39 -9.89
C ASP A 38 5.85 4.70 -10.28
N SER A 39 6.76 3.85 -9.81
CA SER A 39 8.20 4.01 -10.03
C SER A 39 8.61 3.91 -11.51
N ALA A 40 7.88 3.12 -12.30
CA ALA A 40 8.14 2.91 -13.71
C ALA A 40 7.73 4.11 -14.57
N ALA A 41 6.62 4.78 -14.22
CA ALA A 41 6.14 5.97 -14.89
C ALA A 41 6.62 7.29 -14.25
N ASN A 42 7.26 7.22 -13.07
CA ASN A 42 7.62 8.38 -12.25
C ASN A 42 6.39 9.27 -11.94
N GLN A 43 5.29 8.63 -11.54
CA GLN A 43 4.01 9.29 -11.27
C GLN A 43 3.55 9.03 -9.83
N LEU A 44 2.94 10.05 -9.23
CA LEU A 44 2.19 9.86 -7.99
C LEU A 44 0.76 9.46 -8.33
N ALA A 45 0.19 8.55 -7.55
CA ALA A 45 -1.17 8.08 -7.72
C ALA A 45 -1.99 8.31 -6.45
N ILE A 46 -3.20 8.82 -6.62
CA ILE A 46 -4.15 9.05 -5.53
C ILE A 46 -5.43 8.29 -5.85
N VAL A 47 -5.95 7.57 -4.86
CA VAL A 47 -7.27 6.92 -5.00
C VAL A 47 -8.38 7.85 -4.51
N SER A 48 -9.38 8.03 -5.37
CA SER A 48 -10.65 8.64 -5.01
C SER A 48 -11.77 8.12 -5.91
N GLY A 49 -12.97 7.90 -5.34
CA GLY A 49 -14.15 7.49 -6.11
C GLY A 49 -13.95 6.20 -6.90
N GLY A 50 -13.15 5.26 -6.37
CA GLY A 50 -12.83 3.99 -7.02
C GLY A 50 -11.91 4.07 -8.22
N SER A 51 -11.25 5.20 -8.41
CA SER A 51 -10.23 5.37 -9.43
C SER A 51 -8.90 5.78 -8.81
N ALA A 52 -7.81 5.22 -9.33
CA ALA A 52 -6.47 5.74 -9.11
C ALA A 52 -6.20 6.84 -10.15
N HIS A 53 -5.90 8.05 -9.67
CA HIS A 53 -5.56 9.21 -10.48
C HIS A 53 -4.05 9.41 -10.44
N PHE A 54 -3.39 9.29 -11.59
CA PHE A 54 -1.95 9.39 -11.74
C PHE A 54 -1.59 10.75 -12.28
N PHE A 55 -0.55 11.37 -11.75
CA PHE A 55 -0.07 12.67 -12.20
C PHE A 55 1.45 12.75 -12.07
N ASP A 56 2.03 13.60 -12.90
CA ASP A 56 3.45 13.94 -12.83
C ASP A 56 3.74 14.60 -11.48
N ARG A 57 4.68 14.03 -10.71
CA ARG A 57 4.95 14.46 -9.35
C ARG A 57 5.44 15.91 -9.27
N ILE A 58 6.17 16.38 -10.29
CA ILE A 58 6.85 17.68 -10.28
C ILE A 58 5.90 18.79 -10.75
N THR A 59 5.10 18.51 -11.77
CA THR A 59 4.27 19.52 -12.44
C THR A 59 2.81 19.46 -12.03
N GLY A 60 2.37 18.37 -11.41
CA GLY A 60 0.95 18.07 -11.17
C GLY A 60 0.14 17.81 -12.45
N GLY A 61 0.81 17.79 -13.62
CA GLY A 61 0.19 17.58 -14.92
C GLY A 61 0.06 16.10 -15.31
N ASN A 62 -0.19 15.84 -16.60
CA ASN A 62 -0.26 14.47 -17.17
C ASN A 62 -1.22 13.54 -16.42
N VAL A 63 -2.39 14.08 -16.08
CA VAL A 63 -3.39 13.35 -15.31
C VAL A 63 -3.98 12.23 -16.16
N SER A 64 -3.74 10.98 -15.76
CA SER A 64 -4.47 9.81 -16.25
C SER A 64 -5.24 9.18 -15.10
N SER A 65 -6.21 8.33 -15.41
CA SER A 65 -7.00 7.67 -14.37
C SER A 65 -7.25 6.23 -14.75
N LEU A 66 -7.24 5.38 -13.74
CA LEU A 66 -7.50 3.96 -13.85
C LEU A 66 -8.67 3.62 -12.93
N VAL A 67 -9.74 3.07 -13.49
CA VAL A 67 -10.83 2.53 -12.68
C VAL A 67 -10.33 1.26 -12.01
N LEU A 68 -10.39 1.23 -10.68
CA LEU A 68 -9.99 0.06 -9.91
C LEU A 68 -11.15 -0.93 -9.88
N VAL A 69 -10.85 -2.21 -10.12
CA VAL A 69 -11.86 -3.25 -9.99
C VAL A 69 -12.32 -3.32 -8.53
N ASN A 70 -13.63 -3.18 -8.32
CA ASN A 70 -14.27 -3.06 -7.01
C ASN A 70 -13.79 -1.85 -6.17
N GLY A 71 -13.26 -0.80 -6.83
CA GLY A 71 -12.78 0.41 -6.17
C GLY A 71 -13.86 1.30 -5.58
N ASP A 72 -15.14 1.05 -5.86
CA ASP A 72 -16.27 1.86 -5.37
C ASP A 72 -16.37 1.90 -3.82
N ASN A 73 -15.65 0.99 -3.16
CA ASN A 73 -15.51 0.89 -1.72
C ASN A 73 -14.24 1.62 -1.24
N GLN A 74 -14.23 2.02 0.03
CA GLN A 74 -13.10 2.69 0.67
C GLN A 74 -11.79 1.90 0.46
N VAL A 75 -10.85 2.47 -0.31
CA VAL A 75 -9.54 1.86 -0.55
C VAL A 75 -8.58 2.32 0.55
N ASP A 76 -8.08 1.39 1.35
CA ASP A 76 -7.22 1.71 2.51
C ASP A 76 -5.73 1.55 2.21
N GLY A 77 -5.38 0.72 1.22
CA GLY A 77 -3.99 0.48 0.81
C GLY A 77 -3.88 0.55 -0.71
N LEU A 78 -2.79 1.15 -1.18
CA LEU A 78 -2.46 1.25 -2.60
C LEU A 78 -0.95 1.05 -2.80
N ASP A 79 -0.61 0.11 -3.67
CA ASP A 79 0.76 -0.07 -4.15
C ASP A 79 0.78 -0.24 -5.67
N ILE A 80 1.82 0.28 -6.33
CA ILE A 80 1.93 0.31 -7.79
C ILE A 80 3.36 -0.01 -8.17
N ASP A 81 3.60 -1.24 -8.61
CA ASP A 81 4.91 -1.67 -9.04
C ASP A 81 4.86 -2.73 -10.12
N ASN A 82 5.92 -2.75 -10.94
CA ASN A 82 6.12 -3.73 -12.01
C ASN A 82 4.92 -3.85 -12.98
N GLY A 83 4.25 -2.72 -13.27
CA GLY A 83 3.09 -2.68 -14.15
C GLY A 83 1.81 -3.24 -13.53
N GLU A 84 1.76 -3.39 -12.21
CA GLU A 84 0.62 -3.88 -11.45
C GLU A 84 0.13 -2.79 -10.49
N VAL A 85 -1.16 -2.82 -10.20
CA VAL A 85 -1.77 -2.03 -9.15
C VAL A 85 -2.33 -3.00 -8.12
N TRP A 86 -1.88 -2.84 -6.89
CA TRP A 86 -2.35 -3.57 -5.72
C TRP A 86 -3.19 -2.62 -4.89
N HIS A 87 -4.37 -3.07 -4.48
CA HIS A 87 -5.20 -2.29 -3.57
C HIS A 87 -5.97 -3.18 -2.61
N SER A 88 -6.15 -2.69 -1.40
CA SER A 88 -7.01 -3.29 -0.38
C SER A 88 -8.21 -2.40 -0.13
N LEU A 89 -9.38 -3.02 -0.03
CA LEU A 89 -10.59 -2.34 0.43
C LEU A 89 -10.67 -2.41 1.96
N ASP A 90 -11.24 -1.39 2.61
CA ASP A 90 -11.45 -1.34 4.07
C ASP A 90 -12.14 -2.62 4.57
N VAL A 91 -11.50 -3.30 5.53
CA VAL A 91 -11.96 -4.56 6.14
C VAL A 91 -12.41 -5.60 5.10
N SER A 92 -11.69 -5.75 3.99
CA SER A 92 -12.17 -6.57 2.87
C SER A 92 -11.02 -7.26 2.10
N ALA A 93 -11.18 -7.47 0.81
CA ALA A 93 -10.27 -8.22 -0.05
C ALA A 93 -9.10 -7.36 -0.55
N VAL A 94 -8.02 -8.06 -0.94
CA VAL A 94 -6.89 -7.48 -1.67
C VAL A 94 -7.01 -7.86 -3.13
N TYR A 95 -6.76 -6.91 -4.01
CA TYR A 95 -6.86 -7.04 -5.45
C TYR A 95 -5.53 -6.76 -6.12
N ARG A 96 -5.38 -7.37 -7.30
CA ARG A 96 -4.21 -7.22 -8.17
C ARG A 96 -4.69 -7.00 -9.61
N ASN A 97 -4.38 -5.83 -10.14
CA ASN A 97 -4.83 -5.37 -11.44
C ASN A 97 -3.67 -4.94 -12.33
N SER A 98 -3.90 -4.96 -13.63
CA SER A 98 -2.99 -4.40 -14.63
C SER A 98 -2.97 -2.88 -14.51
N ARG A 99 -1.78 -2.27 -14.40
CA ARG A 99 -1.61 -0.81 -14.43
C ARG A 99 -2.02 -0.20 -15.76
N ALA A 100 -1.95 -0.96 -16.86
CA ALA A 100 -2.21 -0.46 -18.20
C ALA A 100 -3.68 -0.14 -18.45
N ASP A 101 -4.59 -0.95 -17.88
CA ASP A 101 -6.02 -0.90 -18.21
C ASP A 101 -6.96 -1.26 -17.05
N GLY A 102 -6.43 -1.60 -15.87
CA GLY A 102 -7.21 -1.92 -14.67
C GLY A 102 -7.78 -3.32 -14.69
N SER A 103 -7.56 -4.09 -15.76
CA SER A 103 -8.05 -5.46 -15.86
C SER A 103 -7.46 -6.35 -14.77
N SER A 104 -8.22 -7.33 -14.30
CA SER A 104 -7.74 -8.28 -13.29
C SER A 104 -6.63 -9.15 -13.86
N ILE A 105 -5.55 -9.31 -13.11
CA ILE A 105 -4.49 -10.28 -13.42
C ILE A 105 -4.97 -11.68 -13.01
N ALA A 106 -4.46 -12.73 -13.67
CA ALA A 106 -4.78 -14.12 -13.29
C ALA A 106 -4.44 -14.36 -11.81
N GLY A 107 -5.42 -14.85 -11.03
CA GLY A 107 -5.30 -14.99 -9.58
C GLY A 107 -5.41 -13.68 -8.79
N GLY A 108 -5.83 -12.58 -9.43
CA GLY A 108 -5.80 -11.23 -8.85
C GLY A 108 -7.15 -10.63 -8.43
N SER A 109 -8.27 -11.31 -8.66
CA SER A 109 -9.60 -10.75 -8.34
C SER A 109 -10.54 -11.78 -7.69
N PRO A 110 -10.61 -11.79 -6.35
CA PRO A 110 -9.63 -11.17 -5.43
C PRO A 110 -8.31 -11.94 -5.42
N PHE A 111 -7.20 -11.26 -5.13
CA PHE A 111 -5.92 -11.91 -4.79
C PHE A 111 -6.04 -12.58 -3.42
N LEU A 112 -6.56 -11.85 -2.43
CA LEU A 112 -6.96 -12.39 -1.12
C LEU A 112 -8.45 -12.09 -0.89
N PRO A 113 -9.32 -13.10 -0.70
CA PRO A 113 -10.78 -12.92 -0.74
C PRO A 113 -11.42 -12.18 0.44
N GLY A 114 -10.64 -11.63 1.38
CA GLY A 114 -11.16 -10.96 2.58
C GLY A 114 -11.72 -11.96 3.59
N GLY A 115 -10.88 -12.40 4.54
CA GLY A 115 -11.25 -13.36 5.59
C GLY A 115 -12.04 -12.76 6.76
N SER A 116 -11.96 -13.40 7.95
CA SER A 116 -12.70 -13.05 9.19
C SER A 116 -12.33 -11.67 9.80
N GLY A 117 -12.54 -10.60 9.05
CA GLY A 117 -12.14 -9.23 9.41
C GLY A 117 -11.37 -8.52 8.30
N GLY A 118 -11.14 -9.16 7.16
CA GLY A 118 -10.56 -8.54 5.98
C GLY A 118 -9.12 -8.03 6.14
N TYR A 119 -8.70 -7.24 5.15
CA TYR A 119 -7.37 -6.67 5.05
C TYR A 119 -7.45 -5.16 4.88
N SER A 120 -6.50 -4.43 5.46
CA SER A 120 -6.17 -3.03 5.16
C SER A 120 -4.70 -2.97 4.77
N GLY A 121 -4.22 -1.89 4.14
CA GLY A 121 -2.82 -1.78 3.69
C GLY A 121 -2.32 -2.90 2.75
N VAL A 122 -1.63 -2.55 1.68
CA VAL A 122 -0.99 -3.55 0.82
C VAL A 122 0.31 -3.01 0.29
N GLU A 123 1.34 -3.85 0.31
CA GLU A 123 2.66 -3.53 -0.20
C GLU A 123 3.24 -4.74 -0.94
N ARG A 124 3.60 -4.58 -2.21
CA ARG A 124 4.47 -5.53 -2.89
C ARG A 124 5.91 -5.26 -2.46
N VAL A 125 6.61 -6.32 -2.08
CA VAL A 125 7.98 -6.25 -1.59
C VAL A 125 8.88 -7.11 -2.48
N ASP A 126 9.73 -6.45 -3.25
CA ASP A 126 10.75 -7.08 -4.09
C ASP A 126 12.13 -6.97 -3.42
N ILE A 127 12.70 -8.11 -2.98
CA ILE A 127 14.02 -8.18 -2.33
C ILE A 127 14.88 -9.23 -3.02
N GLY A 128 15.89 -8.76 -3.76
CA GLY A 128 16.79 -9.65 -4.50
C GLY A 128 16.03 -10.45 -5.56
N ALA A 129 15.98 -11.77 -5.41
CA ALA A 129 15.26 -12.67 -6.32
C ALA A 129 13.85 -13.05 -5.81
N ASN A 130 13.45 -12.55 -4.64
CA ASN A 130 12.19 -12.89 -4.01
C ASN A 130 11.19 -11.74 -4.13
N THR A 131 9.93 -12.10 -4.35
CA THR A 131 8.79 -11.18 -4.35
C THR A 131 7.73 -11.69 -3.40
N PHE A 132 7.23 -10.80 -2.56
CA PHE A 132 6.16 -11.07 -1.62
C PHE A 132 5.13 -9.95 -1.64
N VAL A 133 3.98 -10.20 -1.02
CA VAL A 133 2.98 -9.17 -0.74
C VAL A 133 2.77 -9.16 0.77
N ILE A 134 2.92 -7.99 1.37
CA ILE A 134 2.63 -7.75 2.78
C ILE A 134 1.29 -7.03 2.86
N VAL A 135 0.42 -7.51 3.73
CA VAL A 135 -0.92 -6.94 3.96
C VAL A 135 -1.13 -6.73 5.45
N VAL A 136 -1.93 -5.74 5.83
CA VAL A 136 -2.43 -5.66 7.20
C VAL A 136 -3.67 -6.54 7.30
N ASN A 137 -3.67 -7.47 8.25
CA ASN A 137 -4.81 -8.29 8.60
C ASN A 137 -5.59 -7.63 9.73
N ASP A 138 -6.82 -7.23 9.40
CA ASP A 138 -7.73 -6.49 10.27
C ASP A 138 -8.51 -7.39 11.24
N ALA A 139 -8.49 -8.70 11.00
CA ALA A 139 -9.16 -9.71 11.83
C ALA A 139 -8.58 -9.81 13.24
N SER A 140 -7.33 -9.40 13.44
CA SER A 140 -6.61 -9.57 14.69
C SER A 140 -6.56 -8.28 15.52
N ASN A 141 -6.45 -8.44 16.84
CA ASN A 141 -6.16 -7.34 17.75
C ASN A 141 -5.02 -7.75 18.69
N PRO A 142 -3.80 -7.20 18.56
CA PRO A 142 -3.39 -6.17 17.59
C PRO A 142 -3.47 -6.64 16.12
N ARG A 143 -3.60 -5.69 15.19
CA ARG A 143 -3.59 -5.99 13.73
C ARG A 143 -2.24 -6.58 13.34
N GLN A 144 -2.25 -7.55 12.44
CA GLN A 144 -1.05 -8.29 12.02
C GLN A 144 -0.58 -7.82 10.65
N LEU A 145 0.73 -7.81 10.44
CA LEU A 145 1.34 -7.79 9.12
C LEU A 145 1.48 -9.24 8.66
N CYS A 146 0.77 -9.61 7.61
CA CYS A 146 0.78 -10.96 7.04
C CYS A 146 1.46 -10.94 5.68
N VAL A 147 2.31 -11.92 5.43
CA VAL A 147 3.08 -11.99 4.19
C VAL A 147 2.67 -13.19 3.36
N HIS A 148 2.49 -12.93 2.07
CA HIS A 148 2.01 -13.90 1.11
C HIS A 148 2.96 -13.97 -0.08
N GLN A 149 3.05 -15.15 -0.68
CA GLN A 149 3.61 -15.31 -2.02
C GLN A 149 2.63 -14.76 -3.07
N LEU A 150 3.12 -14.54 -4.31
CA LEU A 150 2.27 -14.05 -5.42
C LEU A 150 1.17 -15.04 -5.87
N ASP A 151 1.17 -16.27 -5.36
CA ASP A 151 0.08 -17.24 -5.54
C ASP A 151 -0.93 -17.24 -4.37
N ALA A 152 -0.86 -16.20 -3.51
CA ALA A 152 -1.67 -16.01 -2.31
C ALA A 152 -1.42 -17.02 -1.18
N THR A 153 -0.35 -17.82 -1.25
CA THR A 153 0.06 -18.67 -0.12
C THR A 153 0.59 -17.80 1.01
N GLU A 154 -0.04 -17.87 2.18
CA GLU A 154 0.44 -17.22 3.40
C GLU A 154 1.75 -17.88 3.88
N ILE A 155 2.77 -17.07 4.13
CA ILE A 155 4.05 -17.48 4.71
C ILE A 155 4.01 -17.34 6.23
N GLY A 156 3.38 -16.27 6.72
CA GLY A 156 3.20 -16.04 8.16
C GLY A 156 2.69 -14.63 8.47
N CYS A 157 2.33 -14.42 9.73
CA CYS A 157 1.82 -13.16 10.25
C CYS A 157 2.52 -12.78 11.56
N SER A 158 2.74 -11.49 11.78
CA SER A 158 3.28 -10.96 13.03
C SER A 158 2.61 -9.66 13.41
N ALA A 159 2.54 -9.36 14.71
CA ALA A 159 2.07 -8.08 15.20
C ALA A 159 3.05 -7.52 16.22
N LEU A 160 3.24 -6.20 16.19
CA LEU A 160 3.88 -5.51 17.31
C LEU A 160 2.84 -5.25 18.42
N PRO A 161 3.24 -5.27 19.70
CA PRO A 161 2.34 -4.97 20.80
C PRO A 161 1.65 -3.61 20.62
N ASN A 162 0.32 -3.59 20.83
CA ASN A 162 -0.54 -2.41 20.70
C ASN A 162 -0.57 -1.75 19.31
N SER A 163 -0.10 -2.44 18.26
CA SER A 163 -0.18 -1.90 16.90
C SER A 163 -1.60 -1.95 16.33
N ARG A 164 -1.96 -0.88 15.61
CA ARG A 164 -3.09 -0.81 14.70
C ARG A 164 -2.59 -0.22 13.39
N TYR A 165 -1.97 -1.08 12.58
CA TYR A 165 -1.50 -0.68 11.25
C TYR A 165 -2.68 -0.40 10.33
N GLU A 166 -2.52 0.60 9.46
CA GLU A 166 -3.54 1.00 8.47
C GLU A 166 -2.97 0.99 7.05
N ASP A 167 -1.70 1.38 6.89
CA ASP A 167 -1.07 1.54 5.57
C ASP A 167 0.43 1.22 5.62
N LEU A 168 0.99 0.91 4.46
CA LEU A 168 2.34 0.38 4.27
C LEU A 168 3.10 1.16 3.18
N ALA A 169 4.43 1.13 3.26
CA ALA A 169 5.32 1.60 2.20
C ALA A 169 6.68 0.89 2.25
N PHE A 170 7.31 0.59 1.12
CA PHE A 170 8.62 -0.05 1.05
C PHE A 170 9.67 0.82 0.36
N ASP A 171 10.88 0.89 0.92
CA ASP A 171 11.99 1.68 0.34
C ASP A 171 13.07 0.83 -0.39
N GLY A 172 12.79 -0.45 -0.64
CA GLY A 172 13.78 -1.40 -1.17
C GLY A 172 14.58 -2.13 -0.09
N ARG A 173 14.45 -1.74 1.18
CA ARG A 173 15.06 -2.45 2.32
C ARG A 173 14.19 -2.50 3.57
N TYR A 174 13.47 -1.43 3.85
CA TYR A 174 12.65 -1.27 5.04
C TYR A 174 11.19 -1.13 4.66
N LEU A 175 10.34 -1.86 5.37
CA LEU A 175 8.91 -1.63 5.39
C LEU A 175 8.60 -0.55 6.42
N TYR A 176 7.80 0.43 6.04
CA TYR A 176 7.24 1.45 6.92
C TYR A 176 5.77 1.14 7.12
N ALA A 177 5.31 1.12 8.36
CA ALA A 177 3.93 0.83 8.71
C ALA A 177 3.35 1.94 9.59
N ALA A 178 2.24 2.52 9.16
CA ALA A 178 1.58 3.59 9.90
C ALA A 178 0.71 3.01 11.01
N ASP A 179 1.05 3.27 12.28
CA ASP A 179 0.31 2.79 13.45
C ASP A 179 -0.61 3.89 14.00
N LEU A 180 -1.91 3.71 13.78
CA LEU A 180 -2.94 4.65 14.21
C LEU A 180 -3.11 4.67 15.74
N ASN A 181 -2.85 3.57 16.45
CA ASN A 181 -3.07 3.50 17.89
C ASN A 181 -2.02 4.29 18.68
N SER A 182 -0.79 4.35 18.16
CA SER A 182 0.34 4.97 18.87
C SER A 182 0.88 6.24 18.19
N SER A 183 0.25 6.69 17.10
CA SER A 183 0.62 7.89 16.36
C SER A 183 2.09 7.90 15.92
N ARG A 184 2.57 6.76 15.41
CA ARG A 184 3.95 6.60 14.93
C ARG A 184 4.01 5.87 13.60
N ILE A 185 5.17 5.96 12.95
CA ILE A 185 5.52 5.13 11.80
C ILE A 185 6.58 4.16 12.28
N ASP A 186 6.28 2.86 12.22
CA ASP A 186 7.26 1.81 12.50
C ASP A 186 8.12 1.58 11.26
N LYS A 187 9.41 1.36 11.49
CA LYS A 187 10.40 1.03 10.44
C LYS A 187 10.92 -0.38 10.71
N ILE A 188 10.69 -1.28 9.77
CA ILE A 188 10.93 -2.72 9.91
C ILE A 188 11.94 -3.14 8.84
N ASP A 189 13.07 -3.71 9.23
CA ASP A 189 14.07 -4.25 8.30
C ASP A 189 13.58 -5.60 7.78
N VAL A 190 13.05 -5.68 6.56
CA VAL A 190 12.50 -6.93 6.04
C VAL A 190 13.57 -7.97 5.69
N ILE A 191 14.85 -7.62 5.76
CA ILE A 191 15.96 -8.58 5.59
C ILE A 191 16.43 -9.11 6.94
N VAL A 192 16.61 -8.22 7.91
CA VAL A 192 17.09 -8.56 9.26
C VAL A 192 15.94 -8.97 10.17
N ASP A 193 14.92 -8.13 10.29
CA ASP A 193 13.71 -8.41 11.04
C ASP A 193 12.82 -9.38 10.24
N GLY A 194 12.82 -9.30 8.91
CA GLY A 194 12.11 -10.21 7.99
C GLY A 194 12.89 -11.46 7.54
N GLY A 195 13.99 -11.80 8.23
CA GLY A 195 14.39 -13.19 8.41
C GLY A 195 13.76 -13.83 9.66
N SER A 196 13.28 -12.99 10.60
CA SER A 196 12.81 -13.38 11.94
C SER A 196 11.31 -13.14 12.22
N ILE A 197 10.61 -12.41 11.34
CA ILE A 197 9.15 -12.40 11.24
C ILE A 197 8.63 -13.78 10.72
N PHE A 198 9.53 -14.65 10.26
CA PHE A 198 9.29 -15.93 9.57
C PHE A 198 10.00 -17.16 10.16
N VAL A 199 10.19 -17.25 11.47
CA VAL A 199 10.64 -18.53 12.05
C VAL A 199 9.56 -19.11 12.94
N ASP A 200 8.94 -20.18 12.45
CA ASP A 200 8.72 -21.36 13.28
C ASP A 200 9.06 -22.61 12.45
N THR A 201 10.34 -22.96 12.43
CA THR A 201 10.71 -24.38 12.39
C THR A 201 11.59 -24.64 13.60
N PRO A 202 11.16 -25.49 14.55
CA PRO A 202 12.05 -25.89 15.63
C PRO A 202 13.26 -26.58 14.99
N GLU A 203 14.46 -26.26 15.49
CA GLU A 203 15.64 -27.04 15.15
C GLU A 203 15.32 -28.53 15.40
N PRO A 204 15.55 -29.43 14.42
CA PRO A 204 15.58 -30.83 14.74
C PRO A 204 16.80 -31.04 15.62
N VAL A 205 16.53 -31.31 16.91
CA VAL A 205 17.49 -31.91 17.82
C VAL A 205 17.99 -33.22 17.20
N SER A 206 19.22 -33.21 16.71
CA SER A 206 20.09 -34.39 16.64
C SER A 206 21.55 -34.00 16.70
#